data_AF-A0A3N6P5W3-F1
#
_entry.id   AF-A0A3N6P5W3-F1
#
_cell.length_a   1.000
_cell.length_b   1.000
_cell.length_c   1.000
_cell.angle_alpha   90.00
_cell.angle_beta   90.00
_cell.angle_gamma   90.00
#
_symmetry.space_group_name_H-M   'P 1'
#
loop_
_entity.id
_entity.type
_entity.pdbx_description
1 polymer ?
#
loop_
_entity_poly.entity_id
_entity_poly.type
_entity_poly.pdbx_seq_one_letter_code
_entity_poly.pdbx_strand_id
1 'polypeptide(L)'
;MTSSDDGGYVHDPSAFDDEDGRRRDDADDSDDDWIEQPADPASTDREFDWRGWVLVGVIVLAFVVAPVTIILWPPEVGYRFALLILPLVPAVLLAVTAVWATTRP
;
A
#
# COMPACT_ATOMS: atom_id res chain seq x y z
N MET A 1 43.85 33.41 12.94
CA MET A 1 43.23 32.27 12.22
C MET A 1 42.37 32.88 11.15
N THR A 2 42.71 32.67 9.88
CA THR A 2 41.94 33.15 8.73
C THR A 2 41.43 31.92 7.99
N SER A 3 40.15 31.93 7.62
CA SER A 3 39.45 30.83 6.94
C SER A 3 39.70 30.99 5.45
N SER A 4 40.32 30.01 4.80
CA SER A 4 40.45 29.94 3.34
C SER A 4 39.74 28.68 2.87
N ASP A 5 38.42 28.80 2.66
CA ASP A 5 37.62 27.84 1.91
C ASP A 5 36.89 28.65 0.84
N ASP A 6 37.62 28.93 -0.24
CA ASP A 6 37.11 29.53 -1.48
C ASP A 6 37.09 28.44 -2.56
N GLY A 7 36.42 27.34 -2.22
CA GLY A 7 36.21 26.17 -3.09
C GLY A 7 34.73 26.00 -3.39
N GLY A 8 34.09 27.07 -3.88
CA GLY A 8 32.69 27.05 -4.27
C GLY A 8 32.45 25.96 -5.33
N TYR A 9 31.58 25.01 -5.00
CA TYR A 9 31.18 23.95 -5.92
C TYR A 9 30.45 24.58 -7.12
N VAL A 10 31.10 24.56 -8.29
CA VAL A 10 30.51 24.99 -9.56
C VAL A 10 30.20 23.75 -10.38
N HIS A 11 28.92 23.55 -10.66
CA HIS A 11 28.45 22.48 -11.52
C HIS A 11 28.86 22.82 -12.97
N ASP A 12 29.81 22.08 -13.53
CA ASP A 12 30.18 22.19 -14.94
C ASP A 12 29.42 21.12 -15.75
N PRO A 13 28.38 21.49 -16.53
CA PRO A 13 27.62 20.55 -17.33
C PRO A 13 28.41 20.01 -18.53
N SER A 14 29.53 20.62 -18.91
CA SER A 14 30.36 20.17 -20.03
C SER A 14 31.30 19.01 -19.68
N ALA A 15 31.56 18.77 -18.38
CA ALA A 15 32.37 17.65 -17.92
C ALA A 15 31.78 16.26 -18.25
N PHE A 16 30.50 16.22 -18.65
CA PHE A 16 29.80 14.98 -19.01
C PHE A 16 29.74 14.72 -20.52
N ASP A 17 30.15 15.69 -21.34
CA ASP A 17 30.02 15.60 -22.81
C ASP A 17 31.30 15.09 -23.51
N ASP A 18 32.43 14.97 -22.81
CA ASP A 18 33.74 14.65 -23.42
C ASP A 18 34.15 13.16 -23.34
N GLU A 19 33.32 12.24 -22.84
CA GLU A 19 33.65 10.80 -22.82
C GLU A 19 32.61 9.93 -23.55
N ASP A 20 32.88 9.74 -24.84
CA ASP A 20 32.29 8.76 -25.74
C ASP A 20 31.89 7.42 -25.07
N GLY A 21 30.59 7.22 -24.87
CA GLY A 21 29.85 6.08 -25.47
C GLY A 21 30.25 4.62 -25.15
N ARG A 22 31.02 4.31 -24.11
CA ARG A 22 31.32 2.91 -23.75
C ARG A 22 30.33 2.36 -22.72
N ARG A 23 29.31 1.64 -23.22
CA ARG A 23 28.53 0.68 -22.41
C ARG A 23 29.51 -0.38 -21.86
N ARG A 24 29.70 -0.41 -20.55
CA ARG A 24 30.46 -1.46 -19.84
C ARG A 24 29.62 -2.74 -19.85
N ASP A 25 29.87 -3.60 -20.84
CA ASP A 25 29.63 -5.03 -20.74
C ASP A 25 30.88 -5.65 -20.09
N ASP A 26 30.89 -5.74 -18.76
CA ASP A 26 31.86 -6.57 -18.05
C ASP A 26 31.08 -7.40 -17.03
N ALA A 27 30.82 -8.65 -17.44
CA ALA A 27 30.53 -9.73 -16.54
C ALA A 27 31.86 -10.24 -15.96
N ASP A 28 31.79 -10.63 -14.69
CA ASP A 28 32.68 -11.53 -13.96
C ASP A 28 33.77 -10.90 -13.07
N ASP A 29 33.42 -10.93 -11.78
CA ASP A 29 34.23 -11.40 -10.65
C ASP A 29 34.77 -10.35 -9.66
N SER A 30 34.46 -10.64 -8.39
CA SER A 30 34.93 -10.04 -7.13
C SER A 30 34.48 -8.62 -6.77
N ASP A 31 33.31 -8.53 -6.11
CA ASP A 31 33.09 -7.75 -4.88
C ASP A 31 31.69 -8.08 -4.30
N ASP A 32 31.52 -9.33 -3.86
CA ASP A 32 30.31 -9.88 -3.21
C ASP A 32 30.08 -9.36 -1.77
N ASP A 33 30.26 -8.06 -1.49
CA ASP A 33 30.07 -7.51 -0.13
C ASP A 33 29.52 -6.07 -0.07
N TRP A 34 28.96 -5.52 -1.16
CA TRP A 34 28.47 -4.11 -1.14
C TRP A 34 27.09 -3.85 -1.75
N ILE A 35 26.36 -4.89 -2.15
CA ILE A 35 24.94 -4.73 -2.45
C ILE A 35 24.17 -5.86 -1.77
N GLU A 36 24.17 -5.83 -0.43
CA GLU A 36 23.00 -6.32 0.29
C GLU A 36 21.85 -5.36 -0.05
N GLN A 37 21.27 -5.57 -1.23
CA GLN A 37 20.03 -4.93 -1.63
C GLN A 37 19.09 -5.20 -0.46
N PRO A 38 18.57 -4.17 0.24
CA PRO A 38 17.65 -4.41 1.33
C PRO A 38 16.55 -5.27 0.75
N ALA A 39 16.43 -6.52 1.23
CA ALA A 39 15.43 -7.45 0.73
C ALA A 39 14.10 -6.69 0.75
N ASP A 40 13.58 -6.38 -0.43
CA ASP A 40 12.45 -5.45 -0.54
C ASP A 40 11.34 -6.06 0.31
N PRO A 41 10.86 -5.39 1.38
CA PRO A 41 9.79 -5.94 2.23
C PRO A 41 8.47 -6.07 1.44
N ALA A 42 8.42 -5.63 0.19
CA ALA A 42 7.36 -5.93 -0.77
C ALA A 42 7.50 -7.28 -1.48
N SER A 43 8.69 -7.91 -1.48
CA SER A 43 8.99 -9.18 -2.16
C SER A 43 8.72 -10.44 -1.33
N THR A 44 8.41 -10.28 -0.03
CA THR A 44 7.80 -11.38 0.73
C THR A 44 6.37 -11.53 0.23
N ASP A 45 6.05 -12.65 -0.43
CA ASP A 45 4.71 -12.99 -0.91
C ASP A 45 3.64 -12.71 0.14
N ARG A 46 3.02 -11.52 0.07
CA ARG A 46 1.85 -11.19 0.89
C ARG A 46 0.65 -11.86 0.25
N GLU A 47 0.56 -13.16 0.46
CA GLU A 47 -0.60 -13.94 0.04
C GLU A 47 -1.85 -13.39 0.75
N PHE A 48 -2.96 -13.39 0.03
CA PHE A 48 -4.23 -12.86 0.54
C PHE A 48 -4.79 -13.83 1.60
N ASP A 49 -4.42 -13.58 2.85
CA ASP A 49 -4.74 -14.46 3.98
C ASP A 49 -6.24 -14.44 4.33
N TRP A 50 -6.66 -15.35 5.21
CA TRP A 50 -8.04 -15.50 5.68
C TRP A 50 -8.63 -14.18 6.23
N ARG A 51 -7.79 -13.31 6.81
CA ARG A 51 -8.18 -11.98 7.30
C ARG A 51 -8.64 -11.07 6.16
N GLY A 52 -7.95 -11.14 5.02
CA GLY A 52 -8.35 -10.42 3.81
C GLY A 52 -9.70 -10.93 3.30
N TRP A 53 -9.90 -12.26 3.29
CA TRP A 53 -11.19 -12.85 2.90
C TRP A 53 -12.34 -12.47 3.82
N VAL A 54 -12.12 -12.39 5.13
CA VAL A 54 -13.12 -11.88 6.09
C VAL A 54 -13.50 -10.45 5.74
N LEU A 55 -12.52 -9.57 5.50
CA LEU A 55 -12.79 -8.18 5.12
C LEU A 55 -13.61 -8.10 3.82
N VAL A 56 -13.26 -8.89 2.81
CA VAL A 56 -14.04 -8.99 1.55
C VAL A 56 -15.48 -9.45 1.83
N GLY A 57 -15.67 -10.45 2.70
CA GLY A 57 -17.01 -10.91 3.10
C GLY A 57 -17.84 -9.79 3.74
N VAL A 58 -17.24 -8.98 4.61
CA VAL A 58 -17.93 -7.84 5.22
C VAL A 58 -18.21 -6.72 4.21
N ILE A 59 -17.33 -6.50 3.23
CA ILE A 59 -17.58 -5.56 2.12
C ILE A 59 -18.81 -6.01 1.32
N VAL A 60 -18.91 -7.29 0.96
CA VAL A 60 -20.10 -7.83 0.27
C VAL A 60 -21.35 -7.66 1.13
N LEU A 61 -21.26 -7.93 2.44
CA LEU A 61 -22.37 -7.68 3.37
C LEU A 61 -22.82 -6.21 3.35
N ALA A 62 -21.86 -5.27 3.37
CA ALA A 62 -22.11 -3.83 3.43
C ALA A 62 -22.73 -3.27 2.16
N PHE A 63 -22.19 -3.66 0.99
CA PHE A 63 -22.52 -3.01 -0.29
C PHE A 63 -23.49 -3.79 -1.16
N VAL A 64 -23.73 -5.08 -0.87
CA VAL A 64 -24.65 -5.91 -1.64
C VAL A 64 -25.81 -6.36 -0.77
N VAL A 65 -25.51 -7.06 0.32
CA VAL A 65 -26.56 -7.68 1.14
C VAL A 65 -27.43 -6.63 1.83
N ALA A 66 -26.83 -5.64 2.49
CA ALA A 66 -27.60 -4.61 3.18
C ALA A 66 -28.50 -3.80 2.23
N PRO A 67 -28.02 -3.28 1.08
CA PRO A 67 -28.87 -2.56 0.13
C PRO A 67 -30.00 -3.42 -0.46
N VAL A 68 -29.70 -4.66 -0.87
CA VAL A 68 -30.72 -5.58 -1.38
C VAL A 68 -31.78 -5.84 -0.31
N THR A 69 -31.36 -6.03 0.95
CA THR A 69 -32.29 -6.26 2.06
C THR A 69 -33.18 -5.05 2.31
N ILE A 70 -32.64 -3.82 2.23
CA ILE A 70 -33.43 -2.59 2.36
C ILE A 70 -34.50 -2.49 1.26
N ILE A 71 -34.14 -2.81 0.00
CA ILE A 71 -35.08 -2.77 -1.13
C ILE A 71 -36.22 -3.78 -0.95
N LEU A 72 -35.91 -4.95 -0.44
CA LEU A 72 -36.90 -6.01 -0.19
C LEU A 72 -37.69 -5.80 1.11
N TRP A 73 -37.33 -4.81 1.93
CA TRP A 73 -37.96 -4.59 3.23
C TRP A 73 -39.34 -3.94 3.09
N PRO A 74 -40.40 -4.52 3.67
CA PRO A 74 -41.74 -3.95 3.55
C PRO A 74 -41.85 -2.61 4.29
N PRO A 75 -42.41 -1.55 3.66
CA PRO A 75 -42.43 -0.19 4.22
C PRO A 75 -43.31 -0.08 5.48
N GLU A 76 -44.27 -0.98 5.63
CA GLU A 76 -45.22 -1.05 6.75
C GLU A 76 -44.53 -1.48 8.06
N VAL A 77 -43.36 -2.12 7.97
CA VAL A 77 -42.64 -2.70 9.11
C VAL A 77 -41.41 -1.86 9.45
N GLY A 78 -41.63 -0.76 10.17
CA GLY A 78 -40.55 -0.03 10.82
C GLY A 78 -39.41 0.38 9.89
N TYR A 79 -39.72 0.82 8.67
CA TYR A 79 -38.74 1.12 7.60
C TYR A 79 -37.59 2.04 8.02
N ARG A 80 -37.84 2.96 8.97
CA ARG A 80 -36.81 3.80 9.61
C ARG A 80 -35.66 2.98 10.23
N PHE A 81 -35.97 1.84 10.85
CA PHE A 81 -34.98 0.98 11.48
C PHE A 81 -34.19 0.23 10.43
N ALA A 82 -34.83 -0.19 9.33
CA ALA A 82 -34.14 -0.80 8.21
C ALA A 82 -33.10 0.16 7.60
N LEU A 83 -33.51 1.40 7.34
CA LEU A 83 -32.62 2.44 6.82
C LEU A 83 -31.48 2.84 7.77
N LEU A 84 -31.61 2.57 9.06
CA LEU A 84 -30.59 2.92 10.06
C LEU A 84 -29.68 1.73 10.39
N ILE A 85 -30.26 0.61 10.84
CA ILE A 85 -29.51 -0.51 11.40
C ILE A 85 -28.84 -1.34 10.31
N LEU A 86 -29.54 -1.65 9.20
CA LEU A 86 -28.98 -2.49 8.13
C LEU A 86 -27.71 -1.89 7.51
N PRO A 87 -27.57 -0.56 7.31
CA PRO A 87 -26.29 0.00 6.89
C PRO A 87 -25.31 0.23 8.05
N LEU A 88 -25.79 0.52 9.27
CA LEU A 88 -24.91 0.79 10.42
C LEU A 88 -24.13 -0.45 10.88
N VAL A 89 -24.78 -1.60 10.98
CA VAL A 89 -24.16 -2.86 11.43
C VAL A 89 -22.94 -3.23 10.56
N PRO A 90 -23.05 -3.36 9.23
CA PRO A 90 -21.91 -3.68 8.40
C PRO A 90 -20.84 -2.58 8.39
N ALA A 91 -21.20 -1.30 8.58
CA ALA A 91 -20.23 -0.23 8.71
C ALA A 91 -19.36 -0.39 9.97
N VAL A 92 -19.96 -0.74 11.12
CA VAL A 92 -19.23 -1.02 12.35
C VAL A 92 -18.35 -2.26 12.19
N LEU A 93 -18.87 -3.31 11.55
CA LEU A 93 -18.09 -4.51 11.25
C LEU A 93 -16.90 -4.18 10.34
N LEU A 94 -17.08 -3.35 9.31
CA LEU A 94 -15.98 -2.90 8.44
C LEU A 94 -14.92 -2.15 9.24
N ALA A 95 -15.32 -1.23 10.11
CA ALA A 95 -14.36 -0.49 10.94
C ALA A 95 -13.52 -1.45 11.81
N VAL A 96 -14.17 -2.37 12.51
CA VAL A 96 -13.51 -3.34 13.39
C VAL A 96 -12.63 -4.30 12.58
N THR A 97 -13.15 -4.88 11.50
CA THR A 97 -12.42 -5.86 10.69
C THR A 97 -11.29 -5.24 9.89
N ALA A 98 -11.39 -3.98 9.47
CA ALA A 98 -10.29 -3.26 8.82
C ALA A 98 -9.14 -3.00 9.80
N VAL A 99 -9.45 -2.50 11.01
CA VAL A 99 -8.43 -2.32 12.07
C VAL A 99 -7.78 -3.66 12.37
N TRP A 100 -8.60 -4.68 12.64
CA TRP A 100 -8.11 -6.02 12.90
C TRP A 100 -7.27 -6.55 11.73
N ALA A 101 -7.66 -6.42 10.47
CA ALA A 101 -6.88 -6.95 9.35
C ALA A 101 -5.46 -6.36 9.25
N THR A 102 -5.25 -5.15 9.76
CA THR A 102 -3.95 -4.48 9.75
C THR A 102 -3.08 -4.77 10.97
N THR A 103 -3.63 -5.33 12.07
CA THR A 103 -2.82 -5.66 13.25
C THR A 103 -1.96 -6.89 12.96
N ARG A 104 -0.63 -6.74 12.90
CA ARG A 104 0.27 -7.89 12.82
C ARG A 104 0.18 -8.69 14.15
N PRO A 105 0.12 -10.03 14.10
CA PRO A 105 0.34 -10.85 15.30
C PRO A 105 1.76 -10.66 15.84
#